data_AF-A0AAV1HZY3-F1
#
_entry.id   AF-A0AAV1HZY3-F1
#
_cell.length_a   1.000
_cell.length_b   1.000
_cell.length_c   1.000
_cell.angle_alpha   90.00
_cell.angle_beta   90.00
_cell.angle_gamma   90.00
#
_symmetry.space_group_name_H-M   'P 1'
#
loop_
_entity.id
_entity.type
_entity.pdbx_description
1 polymer ?
#
loop_
_entity_poly.entity_id
_entity_poly.type
_entity_poly.pdbx_seq_one_letter_code
_entity_poly.pdbx_strand_id
1 'polypeptide(L)'
;MQKEGFKGWHHPRSSTIEGPKEGPALFVRTAALEIHAHRVGCLRECLSESNEGSFWDLVRAEEREDGAVLALLTHRKTGKKLLAASTHLFWNPAFPDIKLAQAALLCKMITDFLRDHGANPDTPVILGGDFNSLWGKWESDPFDQVPAGGCLESGVYQLLTTGCVTSSHQDHPATRRGAADVPGFTSHGLIFQSAYKLADGRDPAVTNATGNFTGCLDYIFLRGFASVAHVLAVG
;
A
#
# COMPACT_ATOMS: atom_id res chain seq x y z
N MET A 1 15.48 -18.59 2.99
CA MET A 1 15.47 -17.41 3.89
C MET A 1 15.83 -17.73 5.34
N GLN A 2 15.18 -18.68 6.03
CA GLN A 2 15.52 -18.98 7.44
C GLN A 2 16.97 -19.47 7.63
N LYS A 3 17.45 -20.35 6.76
CA LYS A 3 18.85 -20.78 6.71
C LYS A 3 19.85 -19.62 6.47
N GLU A 4 19.36 -18.51 5.89
CA GLU A 4 20.12 -17.28 5.61
C GLU A 4 20.01 -16.23 6.74
N GLY A 5 19.45 -16.61 7.90
CA GLY A 5 19.33 -15.73 9.06
C GLY A 5 18.13 -14.77 9.03
N PHE A 6 17.09 -15.08 8.25
CA PHE A 6 15.86 -14.29 8.22
C PHE A 6 14.73 -14.96 9.00
N LYS A 7 13.98 -14.15 9.75
CA LYS A 7 12.64 -14.51 10.24
C LYS A 7 11.62 -13.85 9.34
N GLY A 8 10.54 -14.55 8.98
CA GLY A 8 9.52 -13.97 8.13
C GLY A 8 8.13 -14.51 8.38
N TRP A 9 7.16 -13.79 7.85
CA TRP A 9 5.73 -14.06 7.96
C TRP A 9 5.07 -13.84 6.60
N HIS A 10 3.96 -14.53 6.37
CA HIS A 10 3.24 -14.57 5.10
C HIS A 10 1.74 -14.49 5.38
N HIS A 11 1.05 -13.65 4.62
CA HIS A 11 -0.41 -13.55 4.62
C HIS A 11 -0.96 -14.35 3.43
N PRO A 12 -1.40 -15.60 3.60
CA PRO A 12 -1.91 -16.41 2.51
C PRO A 12 -3.34 -15.98 2.13
N ARG A 13 -3.58 -15.76 0.85
CA ARG A 13 -4.94 -15.63 0.30
C ARG A 13 -5.54 -17.01 0.01
N SER A 14 -6.86 -17.10 0.15
CA SER A 14 -7.62 -18.29 -0.24
C SER A 14 -7.44 -18.57 -1.72
N SER A 15 -7.28 -19.86 -2.03
CA SER A 15 -7.19 -20.37 -3.38
C SER A 15 -7.95 -21.68 -3.43
N THR A 16 -8.74 -21.86 -4.49
CA THR A 16 -9.39 -23.13 -4.81
C THR A 16 -8.45 -24.08 -5.56
N ILE A 17 -7.29 -23.59 -5.98
CA ILE A 17 -6.25 -24.35 -6.67
C ILE A 17 -5.33 -24.97 -5.61
N GLU A 18 -5.09 -26.27 -5.73
CA GLU A 18 -4.17 -26.99 -4.87
C GLU A 18 -2.73 -26.51 -5.11
N GLY A 19 -2.05 -26.02 -4.07
CA GLY A 19 -0.69 -25.50 -4.17
C GLY A 19 -0.34 -24.48 -3.08
N PRO A 20 0.88 -23.92 -3.11
CA PRO A 20 1.28 -22.83 -2.23
C PRO A 20 0.33 -21.65 -2.40
N LYS A 21 -0.25 -21.19 -1.29
CA LYS A 21 -1.08 -19.99 -1.29
C LYS A 21 -0.22 -18.77 -1.56
N GLU A 22 -0.69 -17.91 -2.44
CA GLU A 22 -0.08 -16.61 -2.74
C GLU A 22 -0.39 -15.57 -1.66
N GLY A 23 0.38 -14.49 -1.62
CA GLY A 23 0.09 -13.31 -0.80
C GLY A 23 1.36 -12.63 -0.28
N PRO A 24 1.23 -11.45 0.36
CA PRO A 24 2.39 -10.67 0.78
C PRO A 24 3.16 -11.36 1.90
N ALA A 25 4.48 -11.19 1.89
CA ALA A 25 5.37 -11.73 2.89
C ALA A 25 6.44 -10.70 3.28
N LEU A 26 6.84 -10.72 4.55
CA LEU A 26 7.89 -9.86 5.07
C LEU A 26 8.98 -10.71 5.72
N PHE A 27 10.24 -10.48 5.33
CA PHE A 27 11.40 -11.16 5.89
C PHE A 27 12.35 -10.14 6.52
N VAL A 28 12.78 -10.42 7.75
CA VAL A 28 13.63 -9.55 8.58
C VAL A 28 14.91 -10.30 8.93
N ARG A 29 16.06 -9.68 8.65
CA ARG A 29 17.38 -10.23 9.02
C ARG A 29 17.63 -10.00 10.50
N THR A 30 17.54 -11.06 11.31
CA THR A 30 17.52 -10.96 12.79
C THR A 30 18.86 -10.54 13.39
N ALA A 31 19.95 -10.72 12.65
CA ALA A 31 21.28 -10.22 13.02
C ALA A 31 21.38 -8.69 13.02
N ALA A 32 20.57 -7.99 12.20
CA ALA A 32 20.57 -6.53 12.10
C ALA A 32 19.39 -5.88 12.84
N LEU A 33 18.24 -6.57 12.85
CA LEU A 33 16.98 -6.05 13.35
C LEU A 33 16.44 -6.96 14.45
N GLU A 34 16.13 -6.34 15.59
CA GLU A 34 15.33 -6.94 16.64
C GLU A 34 13.84 -6.76 16.32
N ILE A 35 13.04 -7.80 16.56
CA ILE A 35 11.60 -7.80 16.31
C ILE A 35 10.89 -7.63 17.64
N HIS A 36 10.13 -6.55 17.79
CA HIS A 36 9.30 -6.31 18.98
C HIS A 36 7.92 -6.93 18.85
N ALA A 37 7.30 -6.73 17.69
CA ALA A 37 5.97 -7.23 17.38
C ALA A 37 5.82 -7.42 15.87
N HIS A 38 4.83 -8.24 15.49
CA HIS A 38 4.42 -8.40 14.09
C HIS A 38 2.91 -8.57 14.02
N ARG A 39 2.32 -8.27 12.86
CA ARG A 39 0.92 -8.53 12.54
C ARG A 39 0.85 -9.12 11.13
N VAL A 40 0.04 -10.15 10.98
CA VAL A 40 -0.44 -10.67 9.69
C VAL A 40 -1.95 -10.53 9.75
N GLY A 41 -2.56 -9.80 8.82
CA GLY A 41 -3.99 -9.52 8.89
C GLY A 41 -4.58 -9.05 7.58
N CYS A 42 -5.89 -9.28 7.45
CA CYS A 42 -6.69 -8.84 6.32
C CYS A 42 -7.09 -7.36 6.49
N LEU A 43 -7.16 -6.60 5.40
CA LEU A 43 -7.54 -5.18 5.45
C LEU A 43 -8.96 -4.96 5.98
N ARG A 44 -9.91 -5.88 5.69
CA ARG A 44 -11.28 -5.84 6.23
C ARG A 44 -11.37 -5.80 7.74
N GLU A 45 -10.35 -6.27 8.45
CA GLU A 45 -10.31 -6.22 9.93
C GLU A 45 -10.27 -4.78 10.45
N CYS A 46 -9.92 -3.82 9.59
CA CYS A 46 -9.89 -2.40 9.92
C CYS A 46 -11.21 -1.66 9.60
N LEU A 47 -12.19 -2.34 8.98
CA LEU A 47 -13.53 -1.79 8.79
C LEU A 47 -14.23 -1.60 10.15
N SER A 48 -15.00 -0.53 10.27
CA SER A 48 -15.83 -0.22 11.43
C SER A 48 -17.29 -0.01 11.03
N GLU A 49 -18.15 0.23 12.02
CA GLU A 49 -19.58 0.53 11.81
C GLU A 49 -19.81 1.77 10.93
N SER A 50 -18.85 2.69 10.86
CA SER A 50 -18.92 3.86 9.97
C SER A 50 -18.64 3.54 8.49
N ASN A 51 -18.23 2.31 8.16
CA ASN A 51 -18.04 1.84 6.80
C ASN A 51 -19.31 1.12 6.30
N GLU A 52 -20.40 1.88 6.19
CA GLU A 52 -21.74 1.43 5.79
C GLU A 52 -22.13 1.90 4.38
N GLY A 53 -23.10 1.24 3.76
CA GLY A 53 -23.58 1.58 2.41
C GLY A 53 -22.96 0.71 1.31
N SER A 54 -23.54 0.84 0.11
CA SER A 54 -23.32 -0.11 -1.01
C SER A 54 -21.87 -0.18 -1.48
N PHE A 55 -21.12 0.92 -1.39
CA PHE A 55 -19.69 0.92 -1.70
C PHE A 55 -18.91 0.03 -0.73
N TRP A 56 -19.17 0.13 0.57
CA TRP A 56 -18.47 -0.68 1.56
C TRP A 56 -18.91 -2.14 1.54
N ASP A 57 -20.15 -2.43 1.12
CA ASP A 57 -20.59 -3.79 0.81
C ASP A 57 -19.80 -4.37 -0.37
N LEU A 58 -19.55 -3.56 -1.41
CA LEU A 58 -18.68 -3.94 -2.52
C LEU A 58 -17.24 -4.18 -2.06
N VAL A 59 -16.66 -3.30 -1.23
CA VAL A 59 -15.33 -3.52 -0.63
C VAL A 59 -15.29 -4.85 0.13
N ARG A 60 -16.32 -5.15 0.94
CA ARG A 60 -16.42 -6.44 1.65
C ARG A 60 -16.52 -7.65 0.72
N ALA A 61 -17.22 -7.52 -0.41
CA ALA A 61 -17.40 -8.59 -1.37
C ALA A 61 -16.16 -8.84 -2.24
N GLU A 62 -15.46 -7.78 -2.62
CA GLU A 62 -14.28 -7.83 -3.48
C GLU A 62 -12.97 -7.99 -2.71
N GLU A 63 -12.94 -7.71 -1.40
CA GLU A 63 -11.77 -8.02 -0.56
C GLU A 63 -11.59 -9.53 -0.42
N ARG A 64 -10.84 -10.09 -1.38
CA ARG A 64 -10.42 -11.50 -1.48
C ARG A 64 -9.34 -11.86 -0.46
N GLU A 65 -9.52 -11.42 0.78
CA GLU A 65 -8.51 -11.54 1.83
C GLU A 65 -7.21 -10.78 1.51
N ASP A 66 -7.27 -9.68 0.74
CA ASP A 66 -6.12 -8.79 0.60
C ASP A 66 -5.71 -8.25 1.97
N GLY A 67 -4.41 -8.22 2.24
CA GLY A 67 -3.89 -8.05 3.59
C GLY A 67 -2.51 -7.45 3.62
N ALA A 68 -1.97 -7.38 4.83
CA ALA A 68 -0.64 -6.87 5.06
C ALA A 68 0.11 -7.69 6.13
N VAL A 69 1.43 -7.66 6.01
CA VAL A 69 2.37 -8.15 7.00
C VAL A 69 3.15 -6.98 7.55
N LEU A 70 3.02 -6.71 8.85
CA LEU A 70 3.68 -5.62 9.56
C LEU A 70 4.70 -6.18 10.57
N ALA A 71 5.81 -5.48 10.78
CA ALA A 71 6.73 -5.75 11.87
C ALA A 71 7.27 -4.45 12.47
N LEU A 72 7.17 -4.32 13.80
CA LEU A 72 7.81 -3.26 14.57
C LEU A 72 9.20 -3.72 14.98
N LEU A 73 10.22 -2.99 14.55
CA LEU A 73 11.61 -3.41 14.60
C LEU A 73 12.48 -2.40 15.35
N THR A 74 13.64 -2.85 15.82
CA THR A 74 14.74 -1.99 16.26
C THR A 74 16.02 -2.39 15.57
N HIS A 75 16.69 -1.42 14.95
CA HIS A 75 18.01 -1.64 14.39
C HIS A 75 19.03 -1.79 15.53
N ARG A 76 19.62 -2.98 15.65
CA ARG A 76 20.44 -3.37 16.80
C ARG A 76 21.64 -2.45 17.03
N LYS A 77 22.28 -1.99 15.95
CA LYS A 77 23.48 -1.14 16.05
C LYS A 77 23.17 0.28 16.52
N THR A 78 22.02 0.84 16.14
CA THR A 78 21.71 2.26 16.41
C THR A 78 20.61 2.46 17.45
N GLY A 79 19.93 1.39 17.88
CA GLY A 79 18.78 1.46 18.77
C GLY A 79 17.54 2.15 18.17
N LYS A 80 17.56 2.49 16.88
CA LYS A 80 16.46 3.22 16.22
C LYS A 80 15.31 2.25 15.90
N LYS A 81 14.09 2.66 16.25
CA LYS A 81 12.85 1.94 15.91
C LYS A 81 12.39 2.28 14.50
N LEU A 82 11.78 1.30 13.83
CA LEU A 82 11.07 1.48 12.57
C LEU A 82 9.97 0.43 12.43
N LEU A 83 8.97 0.69 11.60
CA LEU A 83 8.00 -0.29 11.16
C LEU A 83 8.27 -0.66 9.70
N ALA A 84 8.27 -1.96 9.40
CA ALA A 84 8.28 -2.48 8.04
C ALA A 84 6.94 -3.12 7.73
N ALA A 85 6.39 -2.84 6.55
CA ALA A 85 5.10 -3.33 6.09
C ALA A 85 5.22 -3.87 4.66
N SER A 86 4.52 -4.97 4.38
CA SER A 86 4.33 -5.51 3.03
C SER A 86 2.85 -5.70 2.74
N THR A 87 2.39 -5.31 1.55
CA THR A 87 1.00 -5.49 1.10
C THR A 87 0.93 -5.87 -0.39
N HIS A 88 -0.25 -6.27 -0.83
CA HIS A 88 -0.62 -6.43 -2.22
C HIS A 88 -2.09 -6.02 -2.35
N LEU A 89 -2.36 -4.87 -2.98
CA LEU A 89 -3.72 -4.33 -3.14
C LEU A 89 -4.47 -5.00 -4.30
N PHE A 90 -5.79 -4.81 -4.34
CA PHE A 90 -6.67 -5.37 -5.35
C PHE A 90 -6.18 -5.05 -6.77
N TRP A 91 -6.22 -6.04 -7.66
CA TRP A 91 -5.57 -5.94 -8.96
C TRP A 91 -6.43 -5.27 -10.03
N ASN A 92 -7.75 -5.46 -9.98
CA ASN A 92 -8.63 -5.17 -11.12
C ASN A 92 -8.64 -3.65 -11.47
N PRO A 93 -8.23 -3.27 -12.70
CA PRO A 93 -8.15 -1.86 -13.10
C PRO A 93 -9.50 -1.13 -13.12
N ALA A 94 -10.63 -1.86 -13.18
CA ALA A 94 -11.97 -1.26 -13.11
C ALA A 94 -12.40 -0.79 -11.70
N PHE A 95 -11.56 -1.04 -10.68
CA PHE A 95 -11.89 -0.75 -9.28
C PHE A 95 -10.80 0.07 -8.58
N PRO A 96 -10.40 1.24 -9.11
CA PRO A 96 -9.41 2.09 -8.45
C PRO A 96 -9.91 2.64 -7.10
N ASP A 97 -11.22 2.74 -6.92
CA ASP A 97 -11.88 3.14 -5.68
C ASP A 97 -11.78 2.08 -4.58
N ILE A 98 -11.82 0.79 -4.93
CA ILE A 98 -11.53 -0.30 -3.98
C ILE A 98 -10.07 -0.25 -3.56
N LYS A 99 -9.14 -0.06 -4.50
CA LYS A 99 -7.70 0.08 -4.20
C LYS A 99 -7.46 1.27 -3.26
N LEU A 100 -8.13 2.40 -3.50
CA LEU A 100 -8.08 3.59 -2.63
C LEU A 100 -8.59 3.28 -1.22
N ALA A 101 -9.74 2.61 -1.08
CA ALA A 101 -10.26 2.22 0.23
C ALA A 101 -9.31 1.27 0.97
N GLN A 102 -8.77 0.26 0.28
CA GLN A 102 -7.78 -0.66 0.83
C GLN A 102 -6.50 0.07 1.28
N ALA A 103 -6.00 1.05 0.52
CA ALA A 103 -4.86 1.87 0.92
C ALA A 103 -5.12 2.68 2.20
N ALA A 104 -6.35 3.19 2.37
CA ALA A 104 -6.75 3.88 3.60
C ALA A 104 -6.87 2.92 4.79
N LEU A 105 -7.44 1.73 4.59
CA LEU A 105 -7.50 0.68 5.61
C LEU A 105 -6.11 0.18 6.01
N LEU A 106 -5.18 0.07 5.06
CA LEU A 106 -3.78 -0.24 5.33
C LEU A 106 -3.11 0.83 6.20
N CYS A 107 -3.35 2.11 5.90
CA CYS A 107 -2.84 3.21 6.73
C CYS A 107 -3.39 3.13 8.14
N LYS A 108 -4.70 2.87 8.28
CA LYS A 108 -5.35 2.64 9.57
C LYS A 108 -4.71 1.48 10.33
N MET A 109 -4.50 0.34 9.66
CA MET A 109 -3.87 -0.85 10.23
C MET A 109 -2.47 -0.54 10.78
N ILE A 110 -1.66 0.23 10.04
CA ILE A 110 -0.32 0.66 10.47
C ILE A 110 -0.41 1.56 11.69
N THR A 111 -1.27 2.59 11.66
CA THR A 111 -1.40 3.53 12.79
C THR A 111 -1.95 2.87 14.05
N ASP A 112 -2.92 1.97 13.90
CA ASP A 112 -3.47 1.20 15.01
C ASP A 112 -2.40 0.28 15.59
N PHE A 113 -1.65 -0.44 14.74
CA PHE A 113 -0.57 -1.32 15.20
C PHE A 113 0.55 -0.58 15.94
N LEU A 114 0.92 0.63 15.50
CA LEU A 114 1.88 1.48 16.21
C LEU A 114 1.34 1.90 17.58
N ARG A 115 0.09 2.37 17.64
CA ARG A 115 -0.56 2.80 18.88
C ARG A 115 -0.68 1.64 19.88
N ASP A 116 -1.15 0.49 19.43
CA ASP A 116 -1.41 -0.68 20.28
C ASP A 116 -0.12 -1.24 20.91
N HIS A 117 1.04 -0.95 20.31
CA HIS A 117 2.36 -1.32 20.83
C HIS A 117 3.11 -0.15 21.51
N GLY A 118 2.42 0.96 21.79
CA GLY A 118 3.00 2.13 22.46
C GLY A 118 4.18 2.76 21.70
N ALA A 119 4.23 2.59 20.37
CA ALA A 119 5.24 3.21 19.54
C ALA A 119 4.95 4.71 19.35
N ASN A 120 6.01 5.49 19.11
CA ASN A 120 5.84 6.90 18.76
C ASN A 120 5.06 7.01 17.43
N PRO A 121 4.03 7.87 17.32
CA PRO A 121 3.33 8.12 16.04
C PRO A 121 4.26 8.49 14.88
N ASP A 122 5.42 9.09 15.16
CA ASP A 122 6.46 9.46 14.19
C ASP A 122 7.51 8.36 13.95
N THR A 123 7.25 7.14 14.43
CA THR A 123 8.10 5.98 14.11
C THR A 123 8.25 5.86 12.59
N PRO A 124 9.49 5.82 12.05
CA PRO A 124 9.71 5.68 10.61
C PRO A 124 9.03 4.42 10.06
N VAL A 125 8.44 4.53 8.87
CA VAL A 125 7.71 3.43 8.23
C VAL A 125 8.30 3.16 6.84
N ILE A 126 8.63 1.90 6.58
CA ILE A 126 8.91 1.37 5.25
C ILE A 126 7.71 0.54 4.84
N LEU A 127 7.04 0.93 3.76
CA LEU A 127 5.90 0.22 3.21
C LEU A 127 6.22 -0.21 1.78
N GLY A 128 6.39 -1.51 1.57
CA GLY A 128 6.64 -2.10 0.25
C GLY A 128 5.44 -2.91 -0.25
N GLY A 129 5.23 -2.96 -1.56
CA GLY A 129 4.20 -3.83 -2.10
C GLY A 129 3.84 -3.55 -3.54
N ASP A 130 2.96 -4.40 -4.06
CA ASP A 130 2.23 -4.17 -5.30
C ASP A 130 0.93 -3.42 -4.96
N PHE A 131 0.84 -2.18 -5.41
CA PHE A 131 -0.32 -1.33 -5.16
C PHE A 131 -1.34 -1.39 -6.30
N ASN A 132 -1.01 -2.09 -7.40
CA ASN A 132 -1.80 -2.18 -8.61
C ASN A 132 -2.33 -0.81 -9.08
N SER A 133 -1.56 0.25 -8.82
CA SER A 133 -1.94 1.64 -9.06
C SER A 133 -0.76 2.40 -9.65
N LEU A 134 -0.95 2.99 -10.82
CA LEU A 134 0.04 3.89 -11.41
C LEU A 134 0.15 5.18 -10.56
N TRP A 135 1.32 5.80 -10.50
CA TRP A 135 1.43 7.13 -9.90
C TRP A 135 0.74 8.18 -10.77
N GLY A 136 0.82 8.02 -12.09
CA GLY A 136 0.16 8.87 -13.07
C GLY A 136 -0.22 8.10 -14.33
N LYS A 137 -1.27 8.55 -15.02
CA LYS A 137 -1.77 7.99 -16.28
C LYS A 137 -1.93 9.12 -17.31
N TRP A 138 -1.23 9.00 -18.44
CA TRP A 138 -1.25 9.98 -19.55
C TRP A 138 -2.10 9.54 -20.74
N GLU A 139 -2.44 8.25 -20.83
CA GLU A 139 -3.25 7.71 -21.91
C GLU A 139 -4.57 7.16 -21.36
N SER A 140 -5.67 7.46 -22.05
CA SER A 140 -6.97 6.86 -21.73
C SER A 140 -6.94 5.36 -21.95
N ASP A 141 -7.71 4.64 -21.16
CA ASP A 141 -7.97 3.22 -21.32
C ASP A 141 -9.48 2.94 -21.18
N PRO A 142 -9.95 1.68 -21.22
CA PRO A 142 -11.37 1.38 -21.08
C PRO A 142 -12.00 1.82 -19.74
N PHE A 143 -11.19 2.15 -18.73
CA PHE A 143 -11.65 2.47 -17.37
C PHE A 143 -11.51 3.95 -17.04
N ASP A 144 -10.53 4.63 -17.64
CA ASP A 144 -10.16 6.01 -17.35
C ASP A 144 -10.02 6.85 -18.61
N GLN A 145 -10.63 8.04 -18.58
CA GLN A 145 -10.50 9.04 -19.63
C GLN A 145 -9.55 10.14 -19.19
N VAL A 146 -8.34 10.15 -19.74
CA VAL A 146 -7.34 11.18 -19.46
C VAL A 146 -7.69 12.42 -20.30
N PRO A 147 -7.81 13.62 -19.69
CA PRO A 147 -8.01 14.85 -20.45
C PRO A 147 -6.85 15.11 -21.43
N ALA A 148 -7.13 15.72 -22.58
CA ALA A 148 -6.11 16.04 -23.58
C ALA A 148 -4.98 16.88 -22.96
N GLY A 149 -3.74 16.40 -23.06
CA GLY A 149 -2.56 17.03 -22.45
C GLY A 149 -2.50 16.95 -20.92
N GLY A 150 -3.40 16.19 -20.29
CA GLY A 150 -3.47 15.99 -18.85
C GLY A 150 -2.78 14.72 -18.37
N CYS A 151 -2.87 14.50 -17.07
CA CYS A 151 -2.47 13.28 -16.38
C CYS A 151 -3.46 13.03 -15.23
N LEU A 152 -3.88 11.78 -15.06
CA LEU A 152 -4.64 11.36 -13.89
C LEU A 152 -3.68 10.77 -12.87
N GLU A 153 -3.54 11.40 -11.69
CA GLU A 153 -2.83 10.82 -10.55
C GLU A 153 -3.73 9.79 -9.87
N SER A 154 -3.23 8.61 -9.50
CA SER A 154 -4.09 7.63 -8.82
C SER A 154 -4.42 8.06 -7.39
N GLY A 155 -5.62 7.71 -6.93
CA GLY A 155 -6.06 8.00 -5.57
C GLY A 155 -5.18 7.32 -4.54
N VAL A 156 -4.70 6.10 -4.81
CA VAL A 156 -3.77 5.39 -3.92
C VAL A 156 -2.47 6.18 -3.76
N TYR A 157 -1.87 6.62 -4.88
CA TYR A 157 -0.62 7.36 -4.84
C TYR A 157 -0.80 8.73 -4.18
N GLN A 158 -1.86 9.47 -4.52
CA GLN A 158 -2.19 10.75 -3.89
C GLN A 158 -2.41 10.57 -2.37
N LEU A 159 -3.20 9.58 -1.94
CA LEU A 159 -3.47 9.31 -0.52
C LEU A 159 -2.16 9.07 0.25
N LEU A 160 -1.28 8.23 -0.28
CA LEU A 160 -0.03 7.88 0.41
C LEU A 160 0.98 9.02 0.42
N THR A 161 1.00 9.88 -0.60
CA THR A 161 2.02 10.94 -0.74
C THR A 161 1.58 12.31 -0.24
N THR A 162 0.28 12.58 -0.16
CA THR A 162 -0.28 13.86 0.31
C THR A 162 -1.04 13.73 1.63
N GLY A 163 -1.45 12.51 1.97
CA GLY A 163 -2.16 12.18 3.19
C GLY A 163 -3.69 12.19 3.09
N CYS A 164 -4.25 12.65 1.96
CA CYS A 164 -5.70 12.65 1.78
C CYS A 164 -6.16 12.59 0.31
N VAL A 165 -7.38 12.12 0.12
CA VAL A 165 -8.11 12.15 -1.15
C VAL A 165 -9.54 12.64 -0.86
N THR A 166 -9.95 13.70 -1.55
CA THR A 166 -11.30 14.27 -1.42
C THR A 166 -12.31 13.51 -2.27
N SER A 167 -13.60 13.73 -2.00
CA SER A 167 -14.69 13.08 -2.73
C SER A 167 -14.81 13.45 -4.21
N SER A 168 -14.10 14.49 -4.64
CA SER A 168 -14.05 14.96 -6.03
C SER A 168 -12.98 14.27 -6.88
N HIS A 169 -12.08 13.49 -6.27
CA HIS A 169 -11.02 12.81 -6.99
C HIS A 169 -11.59 11.72 -7.91
N GLN A 170 -11.04 11.53 -9.12
CA GLN A 170 -11.66 10.60 -10.07
C GLN A 170 -11.75 9.18 -9.51
N ASP A 171 -10.77 8.69 -8.75
CA ASP A 171 -10.78 7.37 -8.11
C ASP A 171 -11.65 7.28 -6.85
N HIS A 172 -12.26 8.37 -6.39
CA HIS A 172 -13.13 8.31 -5.24
C HIS A 172 -14.48 7.66 -5.59
N PRO A 173 -15.07 6.80 -4.74
CA PRO A 173 -16.34 6.12 -5.04
C PRO A 173 -17.52 7.06 -5.29
N ALA A 174 -17.53 8.24 -4.66
CA ALA A 174 -18.49 9.31 -4.99
C ALA A 174 -18.42 9.73 -6.46
N THR A 175 -17.23 9.91 -7.02
CA THR A 175 -17.03 10.26 -8.44
C THR A 175 -17.14 9.05 -9.37
N ARG A 176 -16.60 7.88 -8.98
CA ARG A 176 -16.63 6.67 -9.80
C ARG A 176 -18.00 6.05 -9.94
N ARG A 177 -18.78 6.04 -8.86
CA ARG A 177 -20.00 5.22 -8.75
C ARG A 177 -21.20 6.00 -8.22
N GLY A 178 -21.05 7.28 -7.90
CA GLY A 178 -22.13 8.08 -7.31
C GLY A 178 -22.40 7.80 -5.83
N ALA A 179 -21.48 7.12 -5.12
CA ALA A 179 -21.59 6.87 -3.67
C ALA A 179 -21.26 8.16 -2.87
N ALA A 180 -22.16 9.13 -2.94
CA ALA A 180 -21.97 10.49 -2.45
C ALA A 180 -21.87 10.60 -0.92
N ASP A 181 -22.30 9.56 -0.21
CA ASP A 181 -22.25 9.40 1.24
C ASP A 181 -20.87 9.00 1.77
N VAL A 182 -19.99 8.46 0.92
CA VAL A 182 -18.63 8.09 1.33
C VAL A 182 -17.79 9.36 1.54
N PRO A 183 -17.22 9.60 2.74
CA PRO A 183 -16.37 10.75 2.99
C PRO A 183 -15.00 10.58 2.33
N GLY A 184 -14.24 11.68 2.23
CA GLY A 184 -12.86 11.62 1.76
C GLY A 184 -11.98 10.69 2.60
N PHE A 185 -10.96 10.13 1.97
CA PHE A 185 -10.03 9.20 2.61
C PHE A 185 -8.82 9.94 3.20
N THR A 186 -8.33 9.46 4.33
CA THR A 186 -7.09 9.96 4.94
C THR A 186 -6.12 8.82 5.22
N SER A 187 -4.83 9.13 5.17
CA SER A 187 -3.76 8.19 5.52
C SER A 187 -3.51 8.10 7.04
N HIS A 188 -4.41 8.65 7.86
CA HIS A 188 -4.27 8.68 9.32
C HIS A 188 -2.96 9.37 9.78
N GLY A 189 -2.51 10.39 9.05
CA GLY A 189 -1.28 11.13 9.35
C GLY A 189 0.00 10.50 8.80
N LEU A 190 -0.10 9.41 8.03
CA LEU A 190 1.03 8.81 7.33
C LEU A 190 1.23 9.49 5.98
N ILE A 191 2.28 10.29 5.85
CA ILE A 191 2.67 10.90 4.57
C ILE A 191 3.99 10.28 4.15
N PHE A 192 3.99 9.65 2.98
CA PHE A 192 5.11 8.90 2.44
C PHE A 192 5.77 9.61 1.26
N GLN A 193 7.01 9.22 0.99
CA GLN A 193 7.71 9.49 -0.26
C GLN A 193 8.08 8.15 -0.91
N SER A 194 7.92 8.04 -2.23
CA SER A 194 8.49 6.88 -2.94
C SER A 194 10.02 6.90 -2.82
N ALA A 195 10.62 5.76 -2.50
CA ALA A 195 12.06 5.58 -2.42
C ALA A 195 12.74 5.86 -3.77
N TYR A 196 12.12 5.45 -4.88
CA TYR A 196 12.62 5.72 -6.23
C TYR A 196 12.55 7.20 -6.56
N LYS A 197 11.42 7.85 -6.26
CA LYS A 197 11.30 9.30 -6.44
C LYS A 197 12.29 10.09 -5.59
N LEU A 198 12.56 9.63 -4.36
CA LEU A 198 13.53 10.27 -3.47
C LEU A 198 14.98 10.08 -3.95
N ALA A 199 15.31 8.97 -4.61
CA ALA A 199 16.64 8.69 -5.12
C ALA A 199 16.91 9.32 -6.50
N ASP A 200 15.97 9.14 -7.44
CA ASP A 200 16.17 9.43 -8.86
C ASP A 200 15.30 10.60 -9.36
N GLY A 201 14.54 11.25 -8.47
CA GLY A 201 13.62 12.35 -8.79
C GLY A 201 12.32 11.90 -9.46
N ARG A 202 12.15 10.61 -9.76
CA ARG A 202 10.95 10.03 -10.37
C ARG A 202 10.75 8.57 -9.98
N ASP A 203 9.51 8.10 -10.04
CA ASP A 203 9.21 6.67 -10.03
C ASP A 203 9.64 6.03 -11.36
N PRO A 204 10.01 4.73 -11.35
CA PRO A 204 10.40 4.03 -12.58
C PRO A 204 9.23 4.02 -13.57
N ALA A 205 9.53 3.88 -14.86
CA ALA A 205 8.49 3.76 -15.87
C ALA A 205 7.75 2.41 -15.77
N VAL A 206 8.47 1.36 -15.35
CA VAL A 206 8.02 -0.03 -15.39
C VAL A 206 8.48 -0.78 -14.15
N THR A 207 7.55 -1.46 -13.49
CA THR A 207 7.82 -2.52 -12.50
C THR A 207 7.08 -3.81 -12.86
N ASN A 208 6.00 -3.70 -13.63
CA ASN A 208 5.27 -4.80 -14.23
C ASN A 208 5.22 -4.66 -15.76
N ALA A 209 5.62 -5.71 -16.48
CA ALA A 209 5.62 -5.77 -17.93
C ALA A 209 5.02 -7.10 -18.41
N THR A 210 3.90 -7.01 -19.11
CA THR A 210 3.17 -8.13 -19.70
C THR A 210 2.87 -7.82 -21.17
N GLY A 211 2.30 -8.78 -21.92
CA GLY A 211 1.91 -8.54 -23.31
C GLY A 211 0.83 -7.45 -23.50
N ASN A 212 0.04 -7.16 -22.46
CA ASN A 212 -1.13 -6.27 -22.54
C ASN A 212 -1.05 -5.06 -21.61
N PHE A 213 -0.03 -4.98 -20.76
CA PHE A 213 0.13 -3.89 -19.80
C PHE A 213 1.60 -3.72 -19.44
N THR A 214 2.06 -2.47 -19.39
CA THR A 214 3.38 -2.08 -18.92
C THR A 214 3.24 -0.82 -18.07
N GLY A 215 3.78 -0.83 -16.85
CA GLY A 215 3.71 0.32 -15.95
C GLY A 215 4.32 0.09 -14.58
N CYS A 216 4.41 1.15 -13.78
CA CYS A 216 4.89 1.12 -12.40
C CYS A 216 3.72 0.89 -11.44
N LEU A 217 3.67 -0.31 -10.84
CA LEU A 217 2.65 -0.72 -9.87
C LEU A 217 3.24 -0.99 -8.48
N ASP A 218 4.55 -1.21 -8.43
CA ASP A 218 5.27 -1.60 -7.23
C ASP A 218 6.02 -0.41 -6.63
N TYR A 219 5.87 -0.19 -5.33
CA TYR A 219 6.49 0.93 -4.64
C TYR A 219 7.13 0.49 -3.34
N ILE A 220 8.20 1.19 -2.97
CA ILE A 220 8.72 1.24 -1.61
C ILE A 220 8.48 2.66 -1.11
N PHE A 221 7.46 2.84 -0.29
CA PHE A 221 7.12 4.10 0.36
C PHE A 221 7.86 4.25 1.69
N LEU A 222 8.41 5.43 1.91
CA LEU A 222 9.21 5.78 3.08
C LEU A 222 8.58 6.95 3.82
N ARG A 223 8.43 6.83 5.14
CA ARG A 223 8.06 7.93 6.05
C ARG A 223 9.12 8.06 7.14
N GLY A 224 9.57 9.28 7.40
CA GLY A 224 10.57 9.56 8.45
C GLY A 224 12.00 9.15 8.09
N PHE A 225 12.32 9.04 6.79
CA PHE A 225 13.67 8.78 6.28
C PHE A 225 14.21 10.01 5.56
N ALA A 226 15.49 10.33 5.78
CA ALA A 226 16.10 11.55 5.24
C ALA A 226 16.68 11.38 3.83
N SER A 227 17.06 10.16 3.44
CA SER A 227 17.73 9.90 2.16
C SER A 227 17.62 8.43 1.77
N VAL A 228 17.69 8.16 0.48
CA VAL A 228 17.90 6.83 -0.09
C VAL A 228 19.32 6.77 -0.63
N ALA A 229 20.09 5.75 -0.22
CA ALA A 229 21.48 5.63 -0.64
C ALA A 229 21.59 5.24 -2.12
N HIS A 230 20.84 4.21 -2.52
CA HIS A 230 20.79 3.68 -3.88
C HIS A 230 19.43 3.04 -4.13
N VAL A 231 18.98 3.08 -5.38
CA VAL A 231 17.87 2.27 -5.90
C VAL A 231 18.36 1.41 -7.05
N LEU A 232 17.70 0.28 -7.28
CA LEU A 232 17.98 -0.58 -8.43
C LEU A 232 17.10 -0.11 -9.59
N ALA A 233 17.63 0.74 -10.46
CA ALA A 233 16.97 1.06 -11.72
C ALA A 233 17.39 0.04 -12.78
N VAL A 234 16.41 -0.62 -13.41
CA VAL A 234 16.66 -1.33 -14.67
C VAL A 234 16.66 -0.26 -15.75
N GLY A 235 17.86 0.09 -16.23
CA GLY A 235 18.05 1.03 -17.35
C GLY A 235 17.69 0.43 -18.70
#